data_AF-A0A1X0X1L5-F1
#
_entry.id   AF-A0A1X0X1L5-F1
#
_cell.length_a   1.000
_cell.length_b   1.000
_cell.length_c   1.000
_cell.angle_alpha   90.00
_cell.angle_beta   90.00
_cell.angle_gamma   90.00
#
_symmetry.space_group_name_H-M   'P 1'
#
loop_
_entity.id
_entity.type
_entity.pdbx_description
1 polymer ?
#
loop_
_entity_poly.entity_id
_entity_poly.type
_entity_poly.pdbx_seq_one_letter_code
_entity_poly.pdbx_strand_id
1 'polypeptide(L)'
;MSNLSKKSLPIQDLEIKISSDSSVPHVILNGIDFRAEGIGLKSIKIIWGTKGGEIPESLIQIDYIDAREQLHEATVKQSFQNTLLK
;
A
#
# COMPACT_ATOMS: atom_id res chain seq x y z
N MET A 1 -15.14 4.54 -21.78
CA MET A 1 -15.30 4.30 -20.33
C MET A 1 -14.66 2.97 -20.01
N SER A 2 -13.46 2.97 -19.43
CA SER A 2 -12.81 1.74 -18.97
C SER A 2 -13.46 1.33 -17.66
N ASN A 3 -14.21 0.23 -17.70
CA ASN A 3 -14.67 -0.48 -16.51
C ASN A 3 -13.45 -0.83 -15.66
N LEU A 4 -13.17 0.00 -14.66
CA LEU A 4 -12.35 -0.35 -13.51
C LEU A 4 -13.17 -1.30 -12.64
N SER A 5 -13.56 -2.45 -13.20
CA SER A 5 -13.52 -3.69 -12.40
C SER A 5 -12.04 -3.92 -12.12
N LYS A 6 -11.47 -3.07 -11.25
CA LYS A 6 -10.12 -3.24 -10.72
C LYS A 6 -10.27 -4.48 -9.86
N LYS A 7 -10.03 -5.66 -10.45
CA LYS A 7 -9.30 -6.70 -9.74
C LYS A 7 -8.25 -5.95 -8.94
N SER A 8 -8.40 -5.92 -7.62
CA SER A 8 -7.40 -5.38 -6.70
C SER A 8 -6.10 -6.04 -7.11
N LEU A 9 -5.30 -5.33 -7.91
CA LEU A 9 -4.00 -5.84 -8.30
C LEU A 9 -3.26 -6.04 -6.98
N PRO A 10 -2.61 -7.20 -6.78
CA PRO A 10 -1.83 -7.38 -5.59
C PRO A 10 -0.86 -6.19 -5.48
N ILE A 11 -0.76 -5.61 -4.29
CA ILE A 11 0.33 -4.73 -3.89
C ILE A 11 1.64 -5.48 -4.18
N GLN A 12 2.39 -4.98 -5.16
CA GLN A 12 3.70 -5.46 -5.60
C GLN A 12 4.79 -4.55 -5.06
N ASP A 13 4.53 -3.25 -5.02
CA ASP A 13 5.47 -2.23 -4.60
C ASP A 13 4.75 -1.12 -3.81
N LEU A 14 5.33 -0.71 -2.70
CA LEU A 14 4.88 0.39 -1.87
C LEU A 14 6.09 1.24 -1.48
N GLU A 15 6.15 2.45 -2.02
CA GLU A 15 7.17 3.44 -1.66
C GLU A 15 6.53 4.56 -0.84
N ILE A 16 7.13 4.86 0.31
CA ILE A 16 6.73 5.98 1.18
C ILE A 16 7.95 6.87 1.40
N LYS A 17 7.89 8.09 0.85
CA LYS A 17 8.92 9.13 1.03
C LYS A 17 8.42 10.16 2.04
N ILE A 18 9.12 10.27 3.16
CA ILE A 18 8.90 11.31 4.16
C ILE A 18 9.99 12.36 3.98
N SER A 19 9.60 13.56 3.58
CA SER A 19 10.51 14.68 3.38
C SER A 19 10.25 15.74 4.44
N SER A 20 11.30 16.44 4.87
CA SER A 20 11.18 17.52 5.86
C SER A 20 10.43 18.75 5.33
N ASP A 21 10.28 18.87 4.00
CA ASP A 21 9.59 19.97 3.32
C ASP A 21 8.09 19.72 3.11
N SER A 22 7.56 18.55 3.53
CA SER A 22 6.18 18.17 3.30
C SER A 22 5.56 17.59 4.58
N SER A 23 4.42 18.13 5.00
CA SER A 23 3.63 17.58 6.10
C SER A 23 2.89 16.29 5.74
N VAL A 24 2.85 15.94 4.43
CA VAL A 24 2.20 14.75 3.90
C VAL A 24 3.24 13.85 3.24
N PRO A 25 3.28 12.54 3.55
CA PRO A 25 4.18 11.62 2.89
C PRO A 25 3.85 11.50 1.40
N HIS A 26 4.87 11.36 0.56
CA HIS A 26 4.71 11.02 -0.85
C HIS A 26 4.62 9.50 -0.97
N VAL A 27 3.52 9.02 -1.55
CA VAL A 27 3.16 7.60 -1.61
C VAL A 27 3.05 7.18 -3.06
N ILE A 28 3.76 6.10 -3.41
CA ILE A 28 3.65 5.44 -4.70
C ILE A 28 3.25 3.99 -4.46
N LEU A 29 2.13 3.57 -5.05
CA LEU A 29 1.59 2.23 -4.93
C LEU A 29 1.55 1.56 -6.30
N ASN A 30 2.30 0.48 -6.50
CA ASN A 30 2.42 -0.20 -7.80
C ASN A 30 2.75 0.78 -8.95
N GLY A 31 3.61 1.78 -8.69
CA GLY A 31 3.96 2.83 -9.65
C GLY A 31 2.95 3.97 -9.79
N ILE A 32 1.82 3.93 -9.07
CA ILE A 32 0.81 4.99 -9.07
C ILE A 32 1.16 6.02 -8.00
N ASP A 33 1.49 7.24 -8.42
CA ASP A 33 1.73 8.37 -7.53
C ASP A 33 0.40 8.93 -7.00
N PHE A 34 0.20 8.82 -5.69
CA PHE A 34 -1.03 9.28 -5.06
C PHE A 34 -1.24 10.79 -5.21
N ARG A 35 -0.17 11.59 -5.16
CA ARG A 35 -0.27 13.05 -5.31
C ARG A 35 -0.71 13.42 -6.72
N ALA A 36 -0.13 12.78 -7.74
CA ALA A 36 -0.47 13.05 -9.14
C ALA A 36 -1.92 12.67 -9.48
N GLU A 37 -2.44 11.63 -8.83
CA GLU A 37 -3.80 11.12 -9.04
C GLU A 37 -4.86 11.76 -8.12
N GLY A 38 -4.47 12.73 -7.28
CA GLY A 38 -5.38 13.34 -6.30
C GLY A 38 -5.90 12.34 -5.27
N ILE A 39 -5.11 11.31 -4.95
CA ILE A 39 -5.41 10.27 -3.97
C ILE A 39 -4.83 10.68 -2.62
N GLY A 40 -5.66 10.62 -1.58
CA GLY A 40 -5.25 10.83 -0.20
C GLY A 40 -5.07 9.50 0.53
N LEU A 41 -3.86 9.23 1.03
CA LEU A 41 -3.63 8.10 1.93
C LEU A 41 -4.36 8.33 3.26
N LYS A 42 -5.11 7.32 3.74
CA LYS A 42 -5.79 7.36 5.04
C LYS A 42 -5.10 6.52 6.09
N SER A 43 -4.76 5.28 5.77
CA SER A 43 -4.15 4.36 6.72
C SER A 43 -3.22 3.40 6.01
N ILE A 44 -2.13 3.00 6.68
CA ILE A 44 -1.27 1.90 6.28
C ILE A 44 -1.08 1.01 7.48
N LYS A 45 -1.34 -0.28 7.31
CA LYS A 45 -1.13 -1.31 8.32
C LYS A 45 -0.23 -2.39 7.75
N ILE A 46 0.99 -2.47 8.27
CA ILE A 46 1.95 -3.52 7.96
C ILE A 46 2.03 -4.43 9.18
N ILE A 47 1.59 -5.68 9.05
CA ILE A 47 1.70 -6.70 10.08
C ILE A 47 2.74 -7.71 9.62
N TRP A 48 3.72 -7.95 10.48
CA TRP A 48 4.78 -8.92 10.25
C TRP A 48 4.74 -10.01 11.34
N GLY A 49 4.52 -11.26 10.95
CA GLY A 49 4.52 -12.39 11.87
C GLY A 49 5.78 -13.24 11.72
N THR A 50 6.67 -13.23 12.72
CA THR A 50 7.76 -14.22 12.83
C THR A 50 7.31 -15.36 13.75
N LYS A 51 6.42 -16.24 13.30
CA LYS A 51 6.10 -17.46 14.09
C LYS A 51 7.16 -18.52 13.83
N GLY A 52 7.73 -19.06 14.91
CA GLY A 52 8.83 -20.04 14.87
C GLY A 52 8.52 -21.24 13.98
N GLY A 53 9.10 -21.25 12.78
CA GLY A 53 9.10 -22.39 11.86
C GLY A 53 8.09 -22.34 10.70
N GLU A 54 7.13 -21.41 10.69
CA GLU A 54 6.19 -21.24 9.57
C GLU A 54 6.58 -20.04 8.70
N ILE A 55 6.27 -20.10 7.40
CA ILE A 55 6.54 -19.02 6.45
C ILE A 55 5.90 -17.74 7.00
N PRO A 56 6.65 -16.63 7.16
CA PRO A 56 6.09 -15.40 7.69
C PRO A 56 4.94 -14.94 6.79
N GLU A 57 3.72 -14.93 7.32
CA GLU A 57 2.62 -14.21 6.69
C GLU A 57 2.80 -12.73 6.98
N SER A 58 3.02 -11.94 5.93
CA SER A 58 2.97 -10.49 6.03
C SER A 58 1.63 -10.01 5.50
N LEU A 59 1.01 -9.09 6.22
CA LEU A 59 -0.21 -8.42 5.80
C LEU A 59 0.13 -6.95 5.56
N ILE A 60 -0.12 -6.49 4.35
CA ILE A 60 -0.11 -5.06 4.03
C ILE A 60 -1.54 -4.67 3.68
N GLN A 61 -2.09 -3.76 4.46
CA GLN A 61 -3.38 -3.13 4.20
C GLN A 61 -3.18 -1.62 4.03
N ILE A 62 -3.81 -1.05 3.01
CA ILE A 62 -3.78 0.37 2.69
C ILE A 62 -5.22 0.84 2.50
N ASP A 63 -5.59 1.87 3.24
CA ASP A 63 -6.85 2.59 3.02
C ASP A 63 -6.53 3.94 2.37
N TYR A 64 -7.23 4.28 1.30
CA TYR A 64 -7.03 5.54 0.58
C TYR A 64 -8.34 6.13 0.08
N ILE A 65 -8.37 7.44 -0.11
CA ILE A 65 -9.47 8.18 -0.71
C ILE A 65 -9.06 8.65 -2.10
N ASP A 66 -9.89 8.42 -3.11
CA ASP A 66 -9.63 8.93 -4.47
C ASP A 66 -10.08 10.38 -4.65
N ALA A 67 -9.80 10.96 -5.82
CA ALA A 67 -10.20 12.32 -6.17
C ALA A 67 -11.73 12.57 -6.16
N ARG A 68 -12.55 11.52 -6.03
CA ARG A 68 -14.02 11.59 -5.91
C ARG A 68 -14.49 11.43 -4.46
N GLU A 69 -13.57 11.53 -3.52
CA GLU A 69 -13.80 11.33 -2.09
C GLU A 69 -14.31 9.90 -1.73
N GLN A 70 -14.08 8.92 -2.60
CA GLN A 70 -14.47 7.54 -2.33
C GLN A 70 -13.40 6.81 -1.54
N LEU A 71 -13.80 6.13 -0.46
CA LEU A 71 -12.92 5.29 0.33
C LEU A 71 -12.68 3.95 -0.38
N HIS A 72 -11.42 3.58 -0.50
CA HIS A 72 -10.96 2.31 -1.04
C HIS A 72 -10.06 1.61 -0.03
N GLU A 73 -10.13 0.28 -0.02
CA GLU A 73 -9.23 -0.59 0.74
C GLU A 73 -8.47 -1.48 -0.26
N ALA A 74 -7.15 -1.54 -0.13
CA ALA A 74 -6.30 -2.50 -0.80
C ALA A 74 -5.59 -3.35 0.26
N THR A 75 -5.92 -4.64 0.30
CA THR A 75 -5.34 -5.58 1.25
C THR A 75 -4.61 -6.69 0.51
N VAL A 76 -3.35 -6.89 0.84
CA VAL A 76 -2.54 -8.03 0.39
C VAL A 76 -2.02 -8.81 1.58
N LYS A 77 -2.45 -10.07 1.63
CA LYS A 77 -1.77 -11.12 2.39
C LYS A 77 -0.67 -11.67 1.49
N GLN A 78 0.58 -11.42 1.83
CA GLN A 78 1.72 -11.95 1.10
C GLN A 78 2.72 -12.54 2.07
N SER A 79 3.05 -13.80 1.85
CA SER A 79 4.23 -14.40 2.45
C SER A 79 5.44 -13.94 1.66
N PHE A 80 6.20 -12.99 2.18
CA PHE A 80 7.49 -12.67 1.60
C PHE A 80 8.49 -13.74 2.02
N GLN A 81 9.02 -14.50 1.06
CA GLN A 81 10.05 -15.48 1.38
C GLN A 81 11.41 -14.86 1.73
N ASN A 82 11.62 -13.57 1.44
CA ASN A 82 12.96 -12.94 1.43
C ASN A 82 12.99 -11.47 1.85
N THR A 83 12.46 -11.08 3.01
CA THR A 83 12.57 -9.66 3.41
C THR A 83 13.10 -9.50 4.83
N LEU A 84 14.42 -9.49 4.90
CA LEU A 84 15.13 -8.69 5.89
C LEU A 84 14.84 -7.21 5.55
N LEU A 85 14.18 -6.47 6.43
CA LEU A 85 14.26 -5.01 6.42
C LEU A 85 15.67 -4.65 6.88
N LYS A 86 16.50 -4.13 5.97
CA LYS A 86 17.77 -3.49 6.34
C LYS A 86 17.54 -2.02 6.64
#